data_AF-X1FWS7-F1
#
_entry.id   AF-X1FWS7-F1
#
_cell.length_a   1.000
_cell.length_b   1.000
_cell.length_c   1.000
_cell.angle_alpha   90.00
_cell.angle_beta   90.00
_cell.angle_gamma   90.00
#
_symmetry.space_group_name_H-M   'P 1'
#
loop_
_entity.id
_entity.type
_entity.pdbx_description
1 polymer ?
#
loop_
_entity_poly.entity_id
_entity_poly.type
_entity_poly.pdbx_seq_one_letter_code
_entity_poly.pdbx_strand_id
1 'polypeptide(L)'
;MAVENFTTYTELDDNNRIEKTSTRVTWASMTRDETAYVSKDFEDGYFDRDFGFLLTVNTTAINYTTIILGVHWAVANLLDSLSDLKVADGDELYLSIAEGSGGVAIQLSEVVNGVVETTDSVACL
;
A
#
# COMPACT_ATOMS: atom_id res chain seq x y z
N MET A 1 4.17 -12.93 16.61
CA MET A 1 3.53 -11.61 16.36
C MET A 1 2.07 -11.70 16.76
N ALA A 2 1.51 -10.65 17.36
CA ALA A 2 0.06 -10.58 17.57
C ALA A 2 -0.64 -10.39 16.21
N VAL A 3 -1.86 -10.92 16.07
CA VAL A 3 -2.67 -10.72 14.87
C VAL A 3 -3.10 -9.25 14.82
N GLU A 4 -2.88 -8.57 13.69
CA GLU A 4 -3.37 -7.19 13.50
C GLU A 4 -4.88 -7.13 13.64
N ASN A 5 -5.38 -6.05 14.26
CA ASN A 5 -6.81 -5.77 14.33
C ASN A 5 -7.13 -4.48 13.57
N PHE A 6 -7.59 -4.60 12.31
CA PHE A 6 -7.81 -3.41 11.49
C PHE A 6 -8.96 -2.52 11.98
N THR A 7 -9.86 -3.00 12.84
CA THR A 7 -10.93 -2.12 13.38
C THR A 7 -10.40 -0.98 14.25
N THR A 8 -9.13 -1.05 14.68
CA THR A 8 -8.49 0.04 15.44
C THR A 8 -7.77 1.06 14.56
N TYR A 9 -7.79 0.88 13.23
CA TYR A 9 -7.03 1.71 12.29
C TYR A 9 -7.89 2.90 11.86
N THR A 10 -7.24 4.05 11.68
CA THR A 10 -7.87 5.26 11.14
C THR A 10 -8.21 5.05 9.67
N GLU A 11 -9.37 5.52 9.25
CA GLU A 11 -9.89 5.36 7.90
C GLU A 11 -10.17 6.73 7.29
N LEU A 12 -9.75 6.90 6.03
CA LEU A 12 -10.20 7.96 5.14
C LEU A 12 -10.90 7.29 3.96
N ASP A 13 -12.19 7.53 3.79
CA ASP A 13 -13.01 6.91 2.73
C ASP A 13 -14.27 7.73 2.44
N ASP A 14 -14.10 8.86 1.75
CA ASP A 14 -15.19 9.80 1.46
C ASP A 14 -16.29 9.20 0.58
N ASN A 15 -15.98 8.14 -0.19
CA ASN A 15 -16.89 7.51 -1.14
C ASN A 15 -17.36 6.11 -0.71
N ASN A 16 -17.06 5.70 0.52
CA ASN A 16 -17.50 4.42 1.10
C ASN A 16 -17.10 3.20 0.24
N ARG A 17 -15.81 3.14 -0.16
CA ARG A 17 -15.17 2.05 -0.93
C ARG A 17 -14.53 0.98 -0.06
N ILE A 18 -14.35 1.25 1.22
CA ILE A 18 -13.60 0.43 2.17
C ILE A 18 -14.58 -0.36 3.03
N GLU A 19 -14.39 -1.68 3.06
CA GLU A 19 -14.98 -2.55 4.06
C GLU A 19 -13.87 -3.11 4.96
N LYS A 20 -13.99 -2.88 6.26
CA LYS A 20 -12.97 -3.24 7.26
C LYS A 20 -13.53 -4.16 8.33
N THR A 21 -12.81 -5.24 8.57
CA THR A 21 -13.04 -6.18 9.68
C THR A 21 -11.81 -6.19 10.58
N SER A 22 -11.78 -7.03 11.61
CA SER A 22 -10.57 -7.16 12.43
C SER A 22 -9.40 -7.77 11.67
N THR A 23 -9.63 -8.58 10.63
CA THR A 23 -8.57 -9.38 9.99
C THR A 23 -8.40 -9.11 8.49
N ARG A 24 -9.23 -8.23 7.93
CA ARG A 24 -9.23 -7.92 6.50
C ARG A 24 -9.71 -6.50 6.24
N VAL A 25 -9.07 -5.86 5.27
CA VAL A 25 -9.54 -4.64 4.62
C VAL A 25 -9.81 -4.97 3.16
N THR A 26 -10.94 -4.50 2.63
CA THR A 26 -11.31 -4.68 1.22
C THR A 26 -11.60 -3.32 0.62
N TRP A 27 -11.01 -3.05 -0.54
CA TRP A 27 -11.35 -1.91 -1.38
C TRP A 27 -12.13 -2.42 -2.58
N ALA A 28 -13.22 -1.74 -2.92
CA ALA A 28 -14.06 -2.13 -4.06
C ALA A 28 -14.43 -0.92 -4.91
N SER A 29 -14.40 -1.09 -6.24
CA SER A 29 -14.81 -0.07 -7.20
C SER A 29 -14.05 1.27 -7.05
N MET A 30 -12.76 1.19 -6.68
CA MET A 30 -11.87 2.34 -6.65
C MET A 30 -11.78 2.98 -8.03
N THR A 31 -11.86 4.30 -8.07
CA THR A 31 -11.72 5.10 -9.28
C THR A 31 -10.36 5.81 -9.31
N ARG A 32 -9.97 6.29 -10.49
CA ARG A 32 -8.74 7.08 -10.64
C ARG A 32 -8.89 8.40 -9.87
N ASP A 33 -7.79 8.87 -9.29
CA ASP A 33 -7.71 10.11 -8.52
C ASP A 33 -8.60 10.11 -7.24
N GLU A 34 -8.95 8.93 -6.74
CA GLU A 34 -9.66 8.73 -5.49
C GLU A 34 -8.69 8.38 -4.35
N THR A 35 -8.78 9.09 -3.24
CA THR A 35 -7.99 8.82 -2.03
C THR A 35 -8.86 8.06 -1.03
N ALA A 36 -8.52 6.80 -0.79
CA ALA A 36 -9.12 6.02 0.30
C ALA A 36 -8.10 5.07 0.92
N TYR A 37 -7.90 5.13 2.24
CA TYR A 37 -6.92 4.32 2.94
C TYR A 37 -7.32 3.97 4.37
N VAL A 38 -6.66 2.93 4.89
CA VAL A 38 -6.69 2.54 6.30
C VAL A 38 -5.26 2.63 6.82
N SER A 39 -5.06 3.42 7.88
CA SER A 39 -3.73 3.75 8.40
C SER A 39 -3.65 3.55 9.91
N LYS A 40 -2.44 3.30 10.39
CA LYS A 40 -2.11 3.24 11.81
C LYS A 40 -0.77 3.91 12.03
N ASP A 41 -0.75 4.81 13.00
CA ASP A 41 0.49 5.37 13.53
C ASP A 41 1.14 4.32 14.45
N PHE A 42 2.40 4.02 14.18
CA PHE A 42 3.22 3.07 14.93
C PHE A 42 4.15 3.74 15.94
N GLU A 43 3.98 5.05 16.12
CA GLU A 43 4.74 5.95 16.99
C GLU A 43 6.20 6.15 16.53
N ASP A 44 6.80 7.22 17.05
CA ASP A 44 8.20 7.56 16.80
C ASP A 44 9.13 6.41 17.16
N GLY A 45 10.15 6.18 16.33
CA GLY A 45 11.15 5.14 16.55
C GLY A 45 10.69 3.72 16.20
N TYR A 46 9.54 3.54 15.54
CA TYR A 46 9.13 2.21 15.07
C TYR A 46 10.18 1.53 14.18
N PHE A 47 10.91 2.31 13.38
CA PHE A 47 11.95 1.81 12.47
C PHE A 47 13.31 1.57 13.14
N ASP A 48 13.50 1.95 14.41
CA ASP A 48 14.75 1.71 15.15
C ASP A 48 14.90 0.25 15.63
N ARG A 49 13.90 -0.59 15.35
CA ARG A 49 13.81 -1.99 15.73
C ARG A 49 13.57 -2.86 14.50
N ASP A 50 13.86 -4.15 14.64
CA ASP A 50 13.41 -5.13 13.66
C ASP A 50 11.89 -5.18 13.61
N PHE A 51 11.34 -5.07 12.40
CA PHE A 51 9.90 -5.18 12.14
C PHE A 51 9.62 -6.18 11.03
N GLY A 52 8.36 -6.62 10.96
CA GLY A 52 7.92 -7.54 9.92
C GLY A 52 6.41 -7.52 9.79
N PHE A 53 5.94 -7.61 8.55
CA PHE A 53 4.53 -7.64 8.20
C PHE A 53 4.22 -8.96 7.49
N LEU A 54 3.17 -9.64 7.93
CA LEU A 54 2.65 -10.82 7.25
C LEU A 54 1.39 -10.40 6.50
N LEU A 55 1.46 -10.42 5.17
CA LEU A 55 0.41 -9.90 4.31
C LEU A 55 -0.13 -11.00 3.41
N THR A 56 -1.44 -10.96 3.16
CA THR A 56 -2.07 -11.69 2.06
C THR A 56 -2.81 -10.68 1.21
N VAL A 57 -2.35 -10.52 -0.04
CA VAL A 57 -2.96 -9.61 -1.01
C VAL A 57 -3.75 -10.44 -2.00
N ASN A 58 -5.01 -10.07 -2.22
CA ASN A 58 -5.88 -10.73 -3.19
C ASN A 58 -6.54 -9.68 -4.08
N THR A 59 -6.18 -9.70 -5.36
CA THR A 59 -6.74 -8.83 -6.38
C THR A 59 -7.73 -9.63 -7.21
N THR A 60 -9.02 -9.33 -7.05
CA THR A 60 -10.11 -10.07 -7.74
C THR A 60 -10.49 -9.47 -9.09
N ALA A 61 -10.33 -8.16 -9.25
CA ALA A 61 -10.62 -7.46 -10.49
C ALA A 61 -9.80 -6.18 -10.56
N ILE A 62 -9.28 -5.89 -11.74
CA ILE A 62 -8.78 -4.57 -12.10
C ILE A 62 -9.33 -4.23 -13.47
N ASN A 63 -9.93 -3.05 -13.59
CA ASN A 63 -10.39 -2.54 -14.86
C ASN A 63 -9.63 -1.24 -15.14
N TYR A 64 -8.66 -1.32 -16.04
CA TYR A 64 -7.81 -0.20 -16.41
C TYR A 64 -7.37 -0.34 -17.85
N THR A 65 -7.14 0.81 -18.50
CA THR A 65 -6.63 0.91 -19.88
C THR A 65 -5.17 1.40 -19.93
N THR A 66 -4.60 1.84 -18.80
CA THR A 66 -3.21 2.32 -18.66
C THR A 66 -2.63 2.04 -17.27
N ILE A 67 -1.29 1.99 -17.17
CA ILE A 67 -0.44 1.71 -15.99
C ILE A 67 -1.16 1.82 -14.64
N ILE A 68 -1.22 0.70 -13.92
CA ILE A 68 -1.69 0.67 -12.53
C ILE A 68 -0.55 1.13 -11.61
N LEU A 69 -0.85 2.07 -10.73
CA LEU A 69 -0.12 2.30 -9.49
C LEU A 69 -1.14 2.33 -8.35
N GLY A 70 -1.76 1.17 -8.12
CA GLY A 70 -2.58 0.93 -6.95
C GLY A 70 -1.67 0.39 -5.85
N VAL A 71 -1.51 1.16 -4.78
CA VAL A 71 -0.76 0.72 -3.59
C VAL A 71 -1.71 -0.10 -2.73
N HIS A 72 -1.35 -1.36 -2.46
CA HIS A 72 -2.12 -2.26 -1.59
C HIS A 72 -1.75 -2.10 -0.12
N TRP A 73 -0.50 -1.76 0.13
CA TRP A 73 0.06 -1.66 1.46
C TRP A 73 1.33 -0.83 1.40
N ALA A 74 1.56 -0.03 2.42
CA ALA A 74 2.77 0.73 2.59
C ALA A 74 3.10 0.88 4.07
N VAL A 75 4.39 1.05 4.36
CA VAL A 75 4.89 1.55 5.63
C VAL A 75 5.86 2.70 5.30
N ALA A 76 5.61 3.87 5.88
CA ALA A 76 6.33 5.09 5.54
C ALA A 76 6.61 5.91 6.80
N ASN A 77 7.64 6.75 6.75
CA ASN A 77 7.93 7.72 7.81
C ASN A 77 6.98 8.93 7.79
N LEU A 78 6.26 9.13 6.69
CA LEU A 78 5.28 10.19 6.49
C LEU A 78 4.03 9.60 5.79
N LEU A 79 2.84 9.97 6.26
CA LEU A 79 1.59 9.58 5.62
C LEU A 79 1.23 10.60 4.55
N ASP A 80 1.67 10.35 3.31
CA ASP A 80 1.37 11.22 2.17
C ASP A 80 1.31 10.44 0.86
N SER A 81 0.99 11.12 -0.26
CA SER A 81 1.06 10.51 -1.58
C SER A 81 2.51 10.18 -1.95
N LEU A 82 2.71 9.15 -2.79
CA LEU A 82 4.04 8.79 -3.28
C LEU A 82 4.75 9.97 -3.98
N SER A 83 4.02 10.86 -4.65
CA SER A 83 4.61 12.07 -5.24
C SER A 83 5.10 13.06 -4.20
N ASP A 84 4.36 13.23 -3.12
CA ASP A 84 4.70 14.18 -2.06
C ASP A 84 5.84 13.64 -1.19
N LEU A 85 5.86 12.33 -0.94
CA LEU A 85 6.98 11.62 -0.31
C LEU A 85 8.29 11.82 -1.08
N LYS A 86 8.27 11.77 -2.41
CA LYS A 86 9.46 12.02 -3.24
C LYS A 86 10.00 13.43 -3.13
N VAL A 87 9.11 14.42 -2.95
CA VAL A 87 9.50 15.84 -2.81
C VAL A 87 10.01 16.13 -1.39
N ALA A 88 9.52 15.40 -0.40
CA ALA A 88 9.88 15.58 1.01
C ALA A 88 11.10 14.76 1.45
N ASP A 89 11.82 14.13 0.51
CA ASP A 89 12.90 13.17 0.79
C ASP A 89 12.46 12.06 1.78
N GLY A 90 11.22 11.59 1.63
CA GLY A 90 10.61 10.58 2.49
C GLY A 90 11.12 9.16 2.20
N ASP A 91 10.87 8.28 3.17
CA ASP A 91 11.19 6.85 3.07
C ASP A 91 9.90 6.03 3.15
N GLU A 92 9.77 5.03 2.28
CA GLU A 92 8.59 4.18 2.18
C GLU A 92 8.97 2.78 1.68
N LEU A 93 8.39 1.76 2.28
CA LEU A 93 8.35 0.42 1.71
C LEU A 93 6.89 0.11 1.33
N TYR A 94 6.64 -0.20 0.05
CA TYR A 94 5.27 -0.38 -0.43
C TYR A 94 5.12 -1.56 -1.38
N LEU A 95 3.93 -2.16 -1.32
CA LEU A 95 3.43 -3.16 -2.25
C LEU A 95 2.44 -2.51 -3.20
N SER A 96 2.74 -2.57 -4.49
CA SER A 96 1.87 -2.08 -5.56
C SER A 96 1.45 -3.20 -6.50
N ILE A 97 0.37 -2.92 -7.23
CA ILE A 97 0.09 -3.65 -8.46
C ILE A 97 0.83 -2.98 -9.61
N ALA A 98 1.52 -3.78 -10.41
CA ALA A 98 2.21 -3.35 -11.63
C ALA A 98 1.75 -4.17 -12.84
N GLU A 99 2.04 -3.66 -14.04
CA GLU A 99 1.95 -4.45 -15.27
C GLU A 99 3.19 -5.33 -15.39
N GLY A 100 3.00 -6.65 -15.45
CA GLY A 100 4.04 -7.64 -15.67
C GLY A 100 4.01 -8.21 -17.08
N SER A 101 5.05 -8.97 -17.45
CA SER A 101 5.12 -9.67 -18.75
C SER A 101 4.07 -10.78 -18.83
N GLY A 102 2.84 -10.43 -19.21
CA GLY A 102 1.71 -11.35 -19.36
C GLY A 102 0.47 -11.02 -18.51
N GLY A 103 0.45 -9.91 -17.77
CA GLY A 103 -0.72 -9.53 -16.99
C GLY A 103 -0.40 -8.68 -15.78
N VAL A 104 -1.13 -8.91 -14.70
CA VAL A 104 -0.99 -8.19 -13.43
C VAL A 104 0.15 -8.81 -12.62
N ALA A 105 0.96 -7.98 -11.96
CA ALA A 105 2.01 -8.40 -11.03
C ALA A 105 1.86 -7.66 -9.70
N ILE A 106 2.36 -8.27 -8.63
CA ILE A 106 2.60 -7.59 -7.37
C ILE A 106 4.09 -7.22 -7.31
N GLN A 107 4.36 -5.96 -6.98
CA GLN A 107 5.69 -5.41 -6.92
C GLN A 107 5.97 -4.90 -5.51
N LEU A 108 7.15 -5.24 -4.99
CA LEU A 108 7.69 -4.64 -3.77
C LEU A 108 8.72 -3.59 -4.17
N SER A 109 8.52 -2.38 -3.69
CA SER A 109 9.38 -1.24 -3.97
C SER A 109 9.73 -0.52 -2.69
N GLU A 110 10.92 0.06 -2.68
CA GLU A 110 11.42 0.90 -1.60
C GLU A 110 11.62 2.31 -2.14
N VAL A 111 11.37 3.31 -1.30
CA VAL A 111 11.72 4.71 -1.52
C VAL A 111 12.72 5.07 -0.44
N VAL A 112 13.89 5.55 -0.85
CA VAL A 112 14.96 5.99 0.05
C VAL A 112 15.32 7.42 -0.29
N ASN A 113 15.10 8.34 0.65
CA ASN A 113 15.27 9.78 0.46
C ASN A 113 14.59 10.28 -0.84
N GLY A 114 13.34 9.89 -1.05
CA GLY A 114 12.55 10.25 -2.23
C GLY A 114 12.96 9.59 -3.55
N VAL A 115 13.92 8.66 -3.56
CA VAL A 115 14.33 7.90 -4.76
C VAL A 115 13.69 6.52 -4.73
N VAL A 116 12.99 6.14 -5.81
CA VAL A 116 12.39 4.81 -5.92
C VAL A 116 13.43 3.79 -6.34
N GLU A 117 13.64 2.79 -5.50
CA GLU A 117 14.40 1.59 -5.79
C GLU A 117 13.41 0.42 -5.90
N THR A 118 13.29 -0.17 -7.08
CA THR A 118 12.47 -1.38 -7.27
C THR A 118 13.28 -2.59 -6.83
N THR A 119 12.79 -3.29 -5.81
CA THR A 119 13.54 -4.39 -5.19
C THR A 119 13.17 -5.75 -5.79
N ASP A 120 11.89 -6.01 -6.05
CA ASP A 120 11.45 -7.27 -6.67
C ASP A 120 10.04 -7.18 -7.30
N SER A 121 9.75 -8.01 -8.31
CA SER A 121 8.43 -8.10 -8.94
C SER A 121 8.04 -9.55 -9.18
N VAL A 122 6.86 -9.96 -8.72
CA VAL A 122 6.36 -11.33 -8.88
C VAL A 122 5.07 -11.29 -9.71
N ALA A 123 5.04 -12.03 -10.81
CA ALA A 123 3.84 -12.15 -11.64
C ALA A 123 2.70 -12.81 -10.84
N CYS A 124 1.49 -12.23 -10.90
CA CYS A 124 0.31 -12.94 -10.43
C CYS A 124 -0.12 -13.96 -11.49
N LEU A 125 -0.24 -15.22 -11.08
CA LEU A 125 -0.73 -16.34 -11.89
C LEU A 125 -2.21 -16.18 -12.25
#